data_AF-A0A5A7RU60-F1
#
_entry.id   AF-A0A5A7RU60-F1
#
_cell.length_a   1.000
_cell.length_b   1.000
_cell.length_c   1.000
_cell.angle_alpha   90.00
_cell.angle_beta   90.00
_cell.angle_gamma   90.00
#
_symmetry.space_group_name_H-M   'P 1'
#
loop_
_entity.id
_entity.type
_entity.pdbx_description
1 polymer ?
#
loop_
_entity_poly.entity_id
_entity_poly.type
_entity_poly.pdbx_seq_one_letter_code
_entity_poly.pdbx_strand_id
1 'polypeptide(L)'
;MFTLETGSGFWNPIIWIGVIFIALLIAYVIRGFGRRDYKRDTEQTKPFLSGNVEPDKELVHLRAKNLYWGFKETLKGYYEILRKIHNGMVSDYVLWFVIIMCILFIVMGVL
;
A
#
# COMPACT_ATOMS: atom_id res chain seq x y z
N MET A 1 -32.13 2.23 10.61
CA MET A 1 -31.01 3.13 10.96
C MET A 1 -29.91 2.93 9.92
N PHE A 2 -29.98 3.63 8.78
CA PHE A 2 -29.00 3.49 7.68
C PHE A 2 -27.99 4.64 7.65
N THR A 3 -28.20 5.68 8.45
CA THR A 3 -27.32 6.83 8.55
C THR A 3 -26.48 6.71 9.82
N LEU A 4 -25.17 6.73 9.67
CA LEU A 4 -24.19 6.77 10.74
C LEU A 4 -23.72 8.23 10.90
N GLU A 5 -23.99 8.82 12.06
CA GLU A 5 -23.39 10.12 12.41
C GLU A 5 -21.91 9.90 12.75
N THR A 6 -21.03 10.71 12.18
CA THR A 6 -19.58 10.71 12.41
C THR A 6 -19.15 12.09 12.89
N GLY A 7 -17.96 12.20 13.49
CA GLY A 7 -17.44 13.49 13.97
C GLY A 7 -17.21 14.55 12.88
N SER A 8 -17.39 14.19 11.60
CA SER A 8 -17.24 15.08 10.44
C SER A 8 -18.49 15.16 9.56
N GLY A 9 -19.63 14.60 9.99
CA GLY A 9 -20.89 14.64 9.22
C GLY A 9 -21.67 13.34 9.34
N PHE A 10 -22.41 12.96 8.29
CA PHE A 10 -23.18 11.72 8.27
C PHE A 10 -22.74 10.81 7.12
N TRP A 11 -22.85 9.50 7.34
CA TRP A 11 -22.54 8.47 6.36
C TRP A 11 -23.76 7.58 6.12
N ASN A 12 -24.24 7.53 4.88
CA ASN A 12 -25.38 6.69 4.50
C ASN A 12 -25.02 5.83 3.27
N PRO A 13 -24.96 4.49 3.39
CA PRO A 13 -24.52 3.62 2.31
C PRO A 13 -25.47 3.65 1.10
N ILE A 14 -26.77 3.87 1.30
CA ILE A 14 -27.75 3.93 0.20
C ILE A 14 -27.47 5.17 -0.66
N ILE A 15 -27.18 6.31 -0.03
CA ILE A 15 -26.79 7.53 -0.75
C ILE A 15 -25.51 7.31 -1.55
N TRP A 16 -24.48 6.68 -0.95
CA TRP A 16 -23.22 6.41 -1.64
C TRP A 16 -23.37 5.47 -2.83
N ILE A 17 -24.20 4.42 -2.72
CA ILE A 17 -24.53 3.55 -3.86
C ILE A 17 -25.16 4.36 -4.99
N GLY A 18 -26.11 5.24 -4.66
CA GLY A 18 -26.74 6.14 -5.64
C GLY A 18 -25.74 7.07 -6.33
N VAL A 19 -24.84 7.68 -5.56
CA VAL A 19 -23.78 8.57 -6.09
C VAL A 19 -22.84 7.81 -7.03
N ILE A 20 -22.38 6.62 -6.63
CA ILE A 20 -21.49 5.79 -7.47
C ILE A 20 -22.21 5.39 -8.76
N PHE A 21 -23.48 4.99 -8.66
CA PHE A 21 -24.26 4.61 -9.84
C PHE A 21 -24.41 5.78 -10.82
N ILE A 22 -24.73 6.98 -10.33
CA ILE A 22 -24.82 8.19 -11.16
C ILE A 22 -23.46 8.53 -11.78
N ALA A 23 -22.37 8.45 -11.02
CA ALA A 23 -21.02 8.69 -11.54
C ALA A 23 -20.65 7.71 -12.67
N LEU A 24 -20.99 6.41 -12.51
CA LEU A 24 -20.79 5.40 -13.55
C LEU A 24 -21.65 5.66 -14.78
N LEU A 25 -22.90 6.11 -14.61
CA LEU A 25 -23.77 6.47 -15.72
C LEU A 25 -23.20 7.66 -16.52
N ILE A 26 -22.75 8.71 -15.82
CA ILE A 26 -22.09 9.86 -16.44
C ILE A 26 -20.84 9.41 -17.18
N ALA A 27 -19.98 8.60 -16.56
CA ALA A 27 -18.79 8.06 -17.21
C ALA A 27 -19.12 7.23 -18.46
N TYR A 28 -20.19 6.44 -18.42
CA TYR A 28 -20.67 5.65 -19.56
C TYR A 28 -21.15 6.55 -20.71
N VAL A 29 -21.92 7.60 -20.41
CA VAL A 29 -22.38 8.59 -21.39
C VAL A 29 -21.19 9.30 -22.02
N ILE A 30 -20.22 9.77 -21.22
CA ILE A 30 -18.98 10.40 -21.69
C ILE A 30 -18.20 9.45 -22.61
N ARG A 31 -18.06 8.18 -22.21
CA ARG A 31 -17.43 7.15 -23.04
C ARG A 31 -18.16 6.96 -24.36
N GLY A 32 -19.49 7.12 -24.37
CA GLY A 32 -20.33 7.05 -25.57
C GLY A 32 -20.01 8.12 -26.63
N PHE A 33 -19.57 9.30 -26.20
CA PHE A 33 -19.10 10.37 -27.09
C PHE A 33 -17.69 10.14 -27.64
N GLY A 34 -16.96 9.16 -27.13
CA GLY A 34 -15.63 8.78 -27.62
C GLY A 34 -15.66 8.23 -29.05
N ARG A 35 -14.63 8.55 -29.82
CA ARG A 35 -14.41 8.03 -31.17
C ARG A 35 -14.19 6.51 -31.15
N ARG A 36 -15.06 5.77 -31.84
CA ARG A 36 -14.99 4.29 -31.93
C ARG A 36 -14.07 3.79 -33.04
N ASP A 37 -13.59 4.69 -33.89
CA ASP A 37 -12.79 4.41 -35.08
C ASP A 37 -11.28 4.32 -34.81
N TYR A 38 -10.89 4.22 -33.54
CA TYR A 38 -9.51 3.93 -33.18
C TYR A 38 -9.12 2.51 -33.63
N LYS A 39 -7.88 2.36 -34.11
CA LYS A 39 -7.39 1.08 -34.59
C LYS A 39 -6.94 0.22 -33.40
N ARG A 40 -7.79 -0.70 -33.00
CA ARG A 40 -7.48 -1.71 -31.97
C ARG A 40 -6.24 -2.50 -32.35
N ASP A 41 -5.45 -2.85 -31.34
CA ASP A 41 -4.24 -3.67 -31.49
C ASP A 41 -3.15 -3.06 -32.39
N THR A 42 -3.18 -1.74 -32.58
CA THR A 42 -2.10 -0.99 -33.25
C THR A 42 -1.31 -0.14 -32.27
N GLU A 43 -0.22 0.47 -32.74
CA GLU A 43 0.55 1.48 -32.00
C GLU A 43 -0.31 2.64 -31.46
N GLN A 44 -1.51 2.88 -32.03
CA GLN A 44 -2.47 3.88 -31.49
C GLN A 44 -2.99 3.55 -30.09
N THR A 45 -2.89 2.28 -29.67
CA THR A 45 -3.34 1.82 -28.35
C THR A 45 -2.21 1.76 -27.33
N LYS A 46 -0.96 1.99 -27.75
CA LYS A 46 0.21 1.97 -26.87
C LYS A 46 0.51 3.37 -26.31
N PRO A 47 1.09 3.47 -25.11
CA PRO A 47 1.60 4.73 -24.60
C PRO A 47 2.62 5.35 -25.56
N PHE A 48 2.55 6.67 -25.78
CA PHE A 48 3.54 7.36 -26.61
C PHE A 48 4.87 7.48 -25.86
N LEU A 49 5.89 6.75 -26.33
CA LEU A 49 7.25 6.75 -25.76
C LEU A 49 8.26 7.44 -26.69
N SER A 50 7.87 8.55 -27.31
CA SER A 50 8.72 9.32 -28.24
C SER A 50 9.32 8.48 -29.37
N GLY A 51 8.55 7.50 -29.86
CA GLY A 51 8.98 6.58 -30.92
C GLY A 51 9.84 5.40 -30.46
N ASN A 52 10.13 5.26 -29.16
CA ASN A 52 10.81 4.08 -28.63
C ASN A 52 9.83 2.92 -28.42
N VAL A 53 10.34 1.70 -28.56
CA VAL A 53 9.61 0.48 -28.20
C VAL A 53 9.40 0.47 -26.68
N GLU A 54 8.16 0.18 -26.25
CA GLU A 54 7.85 0.02 -24.83
C GLU A 54 8.72 -1.10 -24.24
N PRO A 55 9.58 -0.82 -23.25
CA PRO A 55 10.32 -1.86 -22.55
C PRO A 55 9.35 -2.67 -21.68
N ASP A 56 9.77 -3.85 -21.23
CA ASP A 56 8.91 -4.70 -20.40
C ASP A 56 8.25 -3.92 -19.25
N LYS A 57 6.97 -4.19 -18.98
CA LYS A 57 6.18 -3.43 -18.00
C LYS A 57 6.83 -3.36 -16.62
N GLU A 58 7.64 -4.35 -16.26
CA GLU A 58 8.42 -4.37 -15.01
C GLU A 58 9.50 -3.28 -14.88
N LEU A 59 9.93 -2.72 -16.02
CA LEU A 59 10.91 -1.65 -16.13
C LEU A 59 10.23 -0.28 -16.20
N VAL A 60 8.99 -0.21 -16.69
CA VAL A 60 8.21 1.04 -16.81
C VAL A 60 7.47 1.37 -15.50
N HIS A 61 7.04 0.36 -14.74
CA HIS A 61 6.31 0.58 -13.50
C HIS A 61 7.25 0.93 -12.33
N LEU A 62 6.94 2.02 -11.63
CA LEU A 62 7.47 2.29 -10.29
C LEU A 62 7.01 1.17 -9.36
N ARG A 63 7.91 0.23 -9.04
CA ARG A 63 7.60 -0.86 -8.11
C ARG A 63 7.31 -0.26 -6.74
N ALA A 64 6.34 -0.81 -6.00
CA ALA A 64 6.01 -0.35 -4.65
C ALA A 64 7.22 -0.32 -3.70
N LYS A 65 8.19 -1.23 -3.90
CA LYS A 65 9.46 -1.24 -3.17
C LYS A 65 10.32 0.02 -3.39
N ASN A 66 10.16 0.68 -4.54
CA ASN A 66 10.90 1.90 -4.88
C ASN A 66 10.28 3.13 -4.19
N LEU A 67 8.97 3.12 -3.94
CA LEU A 67 8.28 4.22 -3.26
C LEU A 67 8.81 4.44 -1.83
N TYR A 68 9.07 3.34 -1.12
CA TYR A 68 9.61 3.36 0.24
C TYR A 68 11.12 3.11 0.30
N TRP A 69 11.82 3.17 -0.84
CA TRP A 69 13.25 2.85 -0.87
C TRP A 69 14.05 3.79 0.03
N GLY A 70 13.79 5.10 -0.06
CA GLY A 70 14.48 6.08 0.80
C GLY A 70 14.29 5.79 2.28
N PHE A 71 13.05 5.55 2.72
CA PHE A 71 12.74 5.18 4.11
C PHE A 71 13.44 3.88 4.54
N LYS A 72 13.38 2.84 3.69
CA LYS A 72 14.02 1.56 3.98
C LYS A 72 15.54 1.68 4.05
N GLU A 73 16.15 2.43 3.13
CA GLU A 73 17.60 2.60 3.08
C GLU A 73 18.10 3.42 4.29
N THR A 74 17.40 4.49 4.67
CA THR A 74 17.71 5.26 5.88
C THR A 74 17.66 4.39 7.15
N LEU A 75 16.70 3.46 7.23
CA LEU A 75 16.54 2.56 8.38
C LEU A 75 17.28 1.23 8.24
N LYS A 76 18.11 1.04 7.21
CA LYS A 76 18.74 -0.26 6.91
C LYS A 76 19.55 -0.80 8.10
N GLY A 77 20.35 0.05 8.74
CA GLY A 77 21.12 -0.35 9.93
C GLY A 77 20.25 -0.82 11.09
N TYR A 78 19.12 -0.14 11.34
CA TYR A 78 18.15 -0.55 12.36
C TYR A 78 17.54 -1.92 12.05
N TYR A 79 17.10 -2.13 10.80
CA TYR A 79 16.56 -3.42 10.37
C TYR A 79 17.61 -4.55 10.43
N GLU A 80 18.87 -4.27 10.09
CA GLU A 80 19.94 -5.26 10.19
C GLU A 80 20.18 -5.72 11.63
N ILE A 81 20.14 -4.80 12.61
CA ILE A 81 20.25 -5.15 14.03
C ILE A 81 19.06 -6.01 14.46
N LEU A 82 17.83 -5.57 14.17
CA LEU A 82 16.63 -6.32 14.53
C LEU A 82 16.61 -7.73 13.92
N ARG A 83 17.05 -7.85 12.67
CA ARG A 83 17.15 -9.13 11.97
C ARG A 83 18.17 -10.06 12.63
N LYS A 84 19.30 -9.54 13.10
CA LYS A 84 20.30 -10.35 13.83
C LYS A 84 19.75 -10.89 15.16
N ILE A 85 18.92 -10.10 15.84
CA ILE A 85 18.27 -10.51 17.10
C ILE A 85 17.17 -11.56 16.84
N HIS A 86 16.51 -11.52 15.66
CA HIS A 86 15.50 -12.50 15.23
C HIS A 86 16.11 -13.64 14.41
N ASN A 87 17.02 -14.40 15.02
CA ASN A 87 17.73 -15.50 14.36
C ASN A 87 16.93 -16.82 14.29
N GLY A 88 15.78 -16.92 14.97
CA GLY A 88 14.93 -18.11 14.96
C GLY A 88 15.37 -19.23 15.92
N MET A 89 16.43 -19.04 16.72
CA MET A 89 16.88 -20.01 17.72
C MET A 89 16.10 -19.84 19.03
N VAL A 90 15.37 -20.87 19.45
CA VAL A 90 14.51 -20.84 20.64
C VAL A 90 15.29 -20.44 21.91
N SER A 91 16.54 -20.87 22.04
CA SER A 91 17.44 -20.52 23.16
C SER A 91 17.57 -19.01 23.35
N ASP A 92 17.68 -18.26 22.25
CA ASP A 92 17.95 -16.83 22.29
C ASP A 92 16.70 -16.07 22.72
N TYR A 93 15.50 -16.56 22.36
CA TYR A 93 14.24 -16.01 22.87
C TYR A 93 14.06 -16.28 24.37
N VAL A 94 14.43 -17.47 24.85
CA VAL A 94 14.41 -17.78 26.29
C VAL A 94 15.38 -16.86 27.05
N LEU A 95 16.58 -16.62 26.50
CA LEU A 95 17.53 -15.67 27.07
C LEU A 95 16.95 -14.25 27.15
N TRP A 96 16.35 -13.74 26.06
CA TRP A 96 15.70 -12.43 26.06
C TRP A 96 14.55 -12.35 27.08
N PHE A 97 13.76 -13.41 27.21
CA PHE A 97 12.70 -13.50 28.22
C PHE A 97 13.27 -13.36 29.64
N VAL A 98 14.32 -14.10 29.98
CA VAL A 98 14.97 -14.02 31.29
C VAL A 98 15.57 -12.63 31.53
N ILE A 99 16.22 -12.02 30.53
CA ILE A 99 16.77 -10.66 30.62
C ILE A 99 15.66 -9.64 30.94
N ILE A 100 14.54 -9.69 30.21
CA ILE A 100 13.40 -8.80 30.45
C ILE A 100 12.82 -9.02 31.84
N MET A 101 12.72 -10.28 32.29
CA MET A 101 12.26 -10.61 33.64
C MET A 101 13.16 -10.01 34.72
N CYS A 102 14.48 -10.12 34.58
CA CYS A 102 15.43 -9.50 35.52
C CYS A 102 15.28 -7.97 35.53
N ILE A 103 15.15 -7.34 34.37
CA ILE A 103 14.93 -5.89 34.27
C ILE A 103 13.64 -5.50 34.99
N LEU A 104 12.55 -6.25 34.79
CA LEU A 104 11.28 -6.00 35.47
C LEU A 104 11.39 -6.12 36.99
N PHE A 105 12.08 -7.14 37.50
CA PHE A 105 12.27 -7.29 38.94
C PHE A 105 13.10 -6.16 39.57
N ILE A 106 14.14 -5.68 38.86
CA ILE A 106 14.92 -4.50 39.29
C ILE A 106 14.03 -3.26 39.29
N VAL A 107 13.27 -3.01 38.23
CA VAL A 107 12.38 -1.84 38.10
C VAL A 107 11.28 -1.84 39.16
N MET A 108 10.75 -3.02 39.50
CA MET A 108 9.74 -3.18 40.55
C MET A 108 10.32 -3.19 41.97
N GLY A 109 11.64 -3.15 42.14
CA GLY A 109 12.30 -3.17 43.45
C GLY A 109 12.14 -4.50 44.21
N VAL A 110 11.94 -5.60 43.47
CA VAL A 110 11.81 -6.96 44.02
C VAL A 110 13.18 -7.65 44.11
N LEU A 111 14.21 -7.00 43.57
CA LEU A 111 15.61 -7.45 43.49
C LEU A 111 16.55 -6.34 43.97
#